data_AF-A0AAU7ZZZ3-F1
#
_entry.id   AF-A0AAU7ZZZ3-F1
#
_cell.length_a   1.000
_cell.length_b   1.000
_cell.length_c   1.000
_cell.angle_alpha   90.00
_cell.angle_beta   90.00
_cell.angle_gamma   90.00
#
_symmetry.space_group_name_H-M   'P 1'
#
loop_
_entity.id
_entity.type
_entity.pdbx_description
1 polymer ?
#
loop_
_entity_poly.entity_id
_entity_poly.type
_entity_poly.pdbx_seq_one_letter_code
_entity_poly.pdbx_strand_id
1 'polypeptide(L)'
;MNYLQIKKWRNQIEISQAKAAELLGVDLNTYISWESGEQPISQSVANACSNLNTRYSGTGGQHKLLIANIDKYKRAYKVYFGNEPTGKHLVPAEWLTSGFKAIDFSPAL
;
A
#
# COMPACT_ATOMS: atom_id res chain seq x y z
N MET A 1 -7.75 15.26 -1.16
CA MET A 1 -6.37 15.08 -1.64
C MET A 1 -6.28 15.66 -3.05
N ASN A 2 -5.20 16.37 -3.42
CA ASN A 2 -4.97 16.90 -4.77
C ASN A 2 -3.81 16.17 -5.49
N TYR A 3 -3.56 16.52 -6.76
CA TYR A 3 -2.55 15.86 -7.60
C TYR A 3 -1.13 15.89 -7.00
N LEU A 4 -0.73 17.02 -6.38
CA LEU A 4 0.56 17.13 -5.69
C LEU A 4 0.63 16.23 -4.47
N GLN A 5 -0.47 16.14 -3.71
CA GLN A 5 -0.54 15.34 -2.49
C GLN A 5 -0.50 13.84 -2.79
N ILE A 6 -1.19 13.34 -3.83
CA ILE A 6 -1.15 11.90 -4.18
C ILE A 6 0.21 11.51 -4.76
N LYS A 7 0.84 12.38 -5.57
CA LYS A 7 2.19 12.17 -6.07
C LYS A 7 3.23 12.16 -4.95
N LYS A 8 3.09 13.07 -3.98
CA LYS A 8 3.92 13.08 -2.77
C LYS A 8 3.72 11.81 -1.94
N TRP A 9 2.49 11.39 -1.72
CA TRP A 9 2.17 10.13 -1.03
C TRP A 9 2.87 8.94 -1.68
N ARG A 10 2.73 8.78 -3.01
CA ARG A 10 3.37 7.68 -3.75
C ARG A 10 4.88 7.71 -3.63
N ASN A 11 5.48 8.90 -3.75
CA ASN A 11 6.92 9.06 -3.61
C ASN A 11 7.40 8.78 -2.17
N GLN A 12 6.60 9.10 -1.14
CA GLN A 12 6.94 8.81 0.26
C GLN A 12 7.01 7.31 0.57
N ILE A 13 6.18 6.51 -0.09
CA ILE A 13 6.22 5.05 0.00
C ILE A 13 7.07 4.42 -1.13
N GLU A 14 7.67 5.26 -1.98
CA GLU A 14 8.64 4.93 -3.03
C GLU A 14 8.19 3.84 -4.02
N ILE A 15 6.93 3.87 -4.44
CA ILE A 15 6.36 2.90 -5.40
C ILE A 15 6.10 3.52 -6.79
N SER A 16 5.94 2.66 -7.79
CA SER A 16 5.53 3.04 -9.14
C SER A 16 4.03 3.41 -9.18
N GLN A 17 3.61 4.11 -10.24
CA GLN A 17 2.18 4.42 -10.46
C GLN A 17 1.34 3.13 -10.61
N ALA A 18 1.89 2.10 -11.26
CA ALA A 18 1.25 0.78 -11.37
C ALA A 18 1.01 0.12 -10.01
N LYS A 19 2.01 0.12 -9.13
CA LYS A 19 1.86 -0.45 -7.78
C LYS A 19 0.92 0.39 -6.91
N ALA A 20 0.92 1.71 -7.09
CA ALA A 20 -0.03 2.59 -6.41
C ALA A 20 -1.48 2.31 -6.83
N ALA A 21 -1.73 2.14 -8.13
CA ALA A 21 -3.04 1.75 -8.65
C ALA A 21 -3.50 0.39 -8.11
N GLU A 22 -2.59 -0.61 -8.10
CA GLU A 22 -2.84 -1.92 -7.49
C GLU A 22 -3.19 -1.82 -5.99
N LEU A 23 -2.43 -1.03 -5.22
CA LEU A 23 -2.67 -0.85 -3.78
C LEU A 23 -4.00 -0.15 -3.47
N LEU A 24 -4.42 0.77 -4.34
CA LEU A 24 -5.69 1.51 -4.20
C LEU A 24 -6.87 0.78 -4.83
N GLY A 25 -6.64 -0.32 -5.55
CA GLY A 25 -7.69 -1.09 -6.23
C GLY A 25 -8.33 -0.34 -7.41
N VAL A 26 -7.55 0.44 -8.14
CA VAL A 26 -8.03 1.31 -9.24
C VAL A 26 -7.29 1.04 -10.54
N ASP A 27 -7.84 1.49 -11.66
CA ASP A 27 -7.17 1.41 -12.95
C ASP A 27 -5.91 2.30 -13.01
N LEU A 28 -4.89 1.85 -13.74
CA LEU A 28 -3.64 2.59 -13.89
C LEU A 28 -3.86 3.95 -14.56
N ASN A 29 -4.68 4.03 -15.62
CA ASN A 29 -4.93 5.29 -16.30
C ASN A 29 -5.68 6.27 -15.39
N THR A 30 -6.62 5.78 -14.58
CA THR A 30 -7.29 6.59 -13.55
C THR A 30 -6.26 7.18 -12.58
N TYR A 31 -5.32 6.37 -12.11
CA TYR A 31 -4.26 6.86 -11.21
C TYR A 31 -3.34 7.88 -11.89
N ILE A 32 -2.98 7.66 -13.16
CA ILE A 32 -2.16 8.61 -13.94
C ILE A 32 -2.88 9.95 -14.09
N SER A 33 -4.17 9.95 -14.45
CA SER A 33 -4.97 11.18 -14.58
C SER A 33 -5.12 11.95 -13.27
N TRP A 34 -5.03 11.28 -12.11
CA TRP A 34 -4.95 11.95 -10.82
C TRP A 34 -3.61 12.66 -10.59
N GLU A 35 -2.49 12.02 -10.94
CA GLU A 35 -1.16 12.64 -10.79
C GLU A 35 -0.89 13.77 -11.79
N SER A 36 -1.55 13.74 -12.96
CA SER A 36 -1.51 14.84 -13.94
C SER A 36 -2.48 15.97 -13.61
N GLY A 37 -3.45 15.75 -12.72
CA GLY A 37 -4.47 16.73 -12.34
C GLY A 37 -5.62 16.85 -13.33
N GLU A 38 -5.71 15.95 -14.31
CA GLU A 38 -6.82 15.86 -15.26
C GLU A 38 -8.13 15.43 -14.59
N GLN A 39 -8.03 14.60 -13.55
CA GLN A 39 -9.20 14.13 -12.81
C GLN A 39 -9.10 14.41 -11.31
N PRO A 40 -10.21 14.81 -10.66
CA PRO A 40 -10.23 14.98 -9.23
C PRO A 40 -10.16 13.62 -8.51
N ILE A 41 -9.49 13.60 -7.36
CA ILE A 41 -9.37 12.42 -6.51
C ILE A 41 -10.57 12.39 -5.55
N SER A 42 -11.27 11.26 -5.50
CA SER A 42 -12.40 11.09 -4.59
C SER A 42 -11.96 11.10 -3.13
N GLN A 43 -12.87 11.49 -2.22
CA GLN A 43 -12.57 11.49 -0.79
C GLN A 43 -12.29 10.07 -0.25
N SER A 44 -12.91 9.04 -0.82
CA SER A 44 -12.65 7.64 -0.47
C SER A 44 -11.18 7.25 -0.73
N VAL A 45 -10.66 7.62 -1.90
CA VAL A 45 -9.25 7.37 -2.27
C VAL A 45 -8.31 8.15 -1.35
N ALA A 46 -8.64 9.40 -1.04
CA ALA A 46 -7.86 10.19 -0.08
C ALA A 46 -7.78 9.51 1.30
N ASN A 47 -8.89 8.94 1.77
CA ASN A 47 -8.95 8.19 3.03
C ASN A 47 -8.11 6.89 2.93
N ALA A 48 -8.18 6.18 1.80
CA ALA A 48 -7.38 4.98 1.54
C ALA A 48 -5.86 5.28 1.60
N CYS A 49 -5.41 6.36 0.95
CA CYS A 49 -4.00 6.81 1.03
C CYS A 49 -3.57 7.10 2.47
N SER A 50 -4.42 7.75 3.27
CA SER A 50 -4.15 8.02 4.68
C SER A 50 -4.00 6.73 5.49
N ASN A 51 -4.92 5.78 5.31
CA ASN A 51 -4.89 4.48 5.98
C ASN A 51 -3.65 3.66 5.59
N LEU A 52 -3.25 3.72 4.31
CA LEU A 52 -2.03 3.06 3.83
C LEU A 52 -0.78 3.70 4.45
N ASN A 53 -0.74 5.01 4.65
CA ASN A 53 0.36 5.64 5.39
C ASN A 53 0.46 5.11 6.83
N THR A 54 -0.66 4.91 7.52
CA THR A 54 -0.66 4.31 8.87
C THR A 54 -0.17 2.87 8.84
N ARG A 55 -0.63 2.08 7.85
CA ARG A 55 -0.23 0.67 7.66
C ARG A 55 1.25 0.52 7.28
N TYR A 56 1.78 1.43 6.46
CA TYR A 56 3.15 1.34 5.99
C TYR A 56 4.15 2.07 6.86
N SER A 57 3.78 3.11 7.61
CA SER A 57 4.56 3.88 8.60
C SER A 57 6.02 3.43 8.89
N GLY A 58 6.97 4.30 8.54
CA GLY A 58 8.43 4.14 8.67
C GLY A 58 9.16 5.31 7.96
N THR A 59 10.48 5.41 8.08
CA THR A 59 11.30 6.39 7.32
C THR A 59 12.25 5.65 6.38
N GLY A 60 12.60 6.27 5.25
CA GLY A 60 13.70 5.86 4.33
C GLY A 60 13.95 4.36 4.14
N GLY A 61 13.48 3.76 3.03
CA GLY A 61 13.77 2.36 2.67
C GLY A 61 13.02 1.28 3.46
N GLN A 62 12.67 1.53 4.72
CA GLN A 62 11.87 0.61 5.56
C GLN A 62 10.50 0.30 4.94
N HIS A 63 9.88 1.30 4.29
CA HIS A 63 8.63 1.12 3.54
C HIS A 63 8.77 0.12 2.39
N LYS A 64 9.84 0.24 1.59
CA LYS A 64 10.11 -0.68 0.48
C LYS A 64 10.30 -2.10 0.98
N LEU A 65 11.08 -2.27 2.06
CA LEU A 65 11.29 -3.58 2.68
C LEU A 65 9.98 -4.17 3.20
N LEU A 66 9.11 -3.35 3.82
CA LEU A 66 7.81 -3.82 4.30
C LEU A 66 6.91 -4.27 3.16
N ILE A 67 6.85 -3.52 2.06
CA ILE A 67 6.07 -3.90 0.87
C ILE A 67 6.60 -5.20 0.29
N ALA A 68 7.92 -5.35 0.15
CA ALA A 68 8.54 -6.59 -0.32
C ALA A 68 8.23 -7.78 0.60
N ASN A 69 8.25 -7.58 1.92
CA ASN A 69 7.90 -8.60 2.90
C ASN A 69 6.41 -8.97 2.83
N ILE A 70 5.51 -8.01 2.57
CA ILE A 70 4.09 -8.26 2.35
C ILE A 70 3.87 -9.07 1.06
N ASP A 71 4.53 -8.70 -0.04
CA ASP A 71 4.41 -9.45 -1.30
C ASP A 71 4.95 -10.88 -1.16
N LYS A 72 6.09 -11.04 -0.46
CA LYS A 72 6.64 -12.37 -0.11
C LYS A 72 5.68 -13.17 0.76
N TYR A 73 5.07 -12.52 1.75
CA TYR A 73 4.08 -13.12 2.64
C TYR A 73 2.85 -13.61 1.86
N LYS A 74 2.25 -12.78 1.01
CA LYS A 74 1.09 -13.14 0.18
C LYS A 74 1.39 -14.34 -0.72
N ARG A 75 2.55 -14.35 -1.39
CA ARG A 75 2.98 -15.48 -2.24
C ARG A 75 3.10 -16.76 -1.44
N ALA A 76 3.77 -16.72 -0.30
CA ALA A 76 3.92 -17.89 0.56
C ALA A 76 2.55 -18.37 1.07
N TYR A 77 1.70 -17.45 1.54
CA TYR A 77 0.36 -17.75 2.03
C TYR A 77 -0.48 -18.47 0.97
N LYS A 78 -0.47 -17.97 -0.27
CA LYS A 78 -1.18 -18.61 -1.39
C LYS A 78 -0.68 -20.01 -1.72
N VAL A 79 0.63 -20.25 -1.62
CA VAL A 79 1.21 -21.59 -1.81
C VAL A 79 0.74 -22.56 -0.72
N TYR A 80 0.66 -22.12 0.54
CA TYR A 80 0.27 -22.97 1.65
C TYR A 80 -1.24 -23.18 1.80
N PHE A 81 -2.05 -22.14 1.54
CA PHE A 81 -3.48 -22.12 1.85
C PHE A 81 -4.37 -22.10 0.59
N GLY A 82 -3.80 -21.90 -0.60
CA GLY A 82 -4.54 -21.89 -1.86
C GLY A 82 -5.37 -20.62 -2.13
N ASN A 83 -5.31 -19.60 -1.26
CA ASN A 83 -6.05 -18.35 -1.39
C ASN A 83 -5.21 -17.13 -0.94
N GLU A 84 -5.74 -15.92 -1.11
CA GLU A 84 -5.11 -14.69 -0.61
C GLU A 84 -5.43 -14.48 0.88
N PRO A 85 -4.52 -13.91 1.69
CA PRO A 85 -4.76 -13.69 3.11
C PRO A 85 -5.89 -12.67 3.34
N THR A 86 -6.68 -12.88 4.39
CA THR A 86 -7.73 -11.96 4.85
C THR A 86 -7.61 -11.70 6.35
N GLY A 87 -8.04 -10.53 6.84
CA GLY A 87 -7.92 -10.17 8.26
C GLY A 87 -6.53 -9.70 8.67
N LYS A 88 -6.22 -9.72 9.97
CA LYS A 88 -4.96 -9.21 10.54
C LYS A 88 -3.88 -10.30 10.60
N HIS A 89 -2.70 -9.99 10.09
CA HIS A 89 -1.55 -10.90 10.03
C HIS A 89 -0.26 -10.20 10.45
N LEU A 90 0.67 -10.97 11.03
CA LEU A 90 2.01 -10.49 11.34
C LEU A 90 2.93 -10.72 10.14
N VAL A 91 3.50 -9.63 9.63
CA VAL A 91 4.46 -9.66 8.52
C VAL A 91 5.84 -9.26 9.03
N PRO A 92 6.93 -9.93 8.62
CA PRO A 92 8.28 -9.59 9.03
C PRO A 92 8.62 -8.12 8.79
N ALA A 93 9.19 -7.47 9.79
CA ALA A 93 9.63 -6.09 9.81
C ALA A 93 10.80 -5.96 10.78
N GLU A 94 11.96 -6.46 10.38
CA GLU A 94 13.14 -6.69 11.23
C GLU A 94 13.70 -5.42 11.90
N TRP A 95 13.35 -4.23 11.39
CA TRP A 95 13.72 -2.95 11.99
C TRP A 95 12.85 -2.54 13.19
N LEU A 96 11.76 -3.27 13.46
CA LEU A 96 10.95 -3.08 14.67
C LEU A 96 11.51 -3.95 15.80
N THR A 97 11.43 -3.47 17.04
CA THR A 97 11.82 -4.26 18.22
C THR A 97 11.06 -5.59 18.33
N SER A 98 9.81 -5.63 17.86
CA SER A 98 9.00 -6.85 17.77
C SER A 98 9.43 -7.80 16.66
N GLY A 99 10.21 -7.35 15.67
CA GLY A 99 10.54 -8.06 14.45
C GLY A 99 9.38 -8.22 13.44
N PHE A 100 8.16 -7.79 13.81
CA PHE A 100 6.95 -7.97 13.01
C PHE A 100 6.04 -6.74 13.06
N LYS A 101 5.32 -6.52 11.96
CA LYS A 101 4.26 -5.51 11.84
C LYS A 101 2.92 -6.17 11.57
N ALA A 102 1.89 -5.74 12.29
CA ALA A 102 0.51 -6.17 12.03
C ALA A 102 -0.03 -5.46 10.78
N ILE A 103 -0.46 -6.24 9.79
CA ILE A 103 -1.06 -5.77 8.53
C ILE A 103 -2.47 -6.34 8.42
N ASP A 104 -3.44 -5.48 8.08
CA ASP A 104 -4.81 -5.87 7.83
C ASP A 104 -5.05 -6.04 6.33
N PHE A 105 -5.28 -7.29 5.90
CA PHE A 105 -5.59 -7.68 4.53
C PHE A 105 -7.10 -7.73 4.25
N SER A 106 -7.93 -7.26 5.17
CA SER A 106 -9.36 -7.12 4.90
C SER A 106 -9.58 -6.15 3.71
N PRO A 107 -10.51 -6.46 2.79
CA PRO A 107 -10.88 -5.55 1.71
C PRO A 107 -11.20 -4.16 2.27
N ALA A 108 -10.79 -3.10 1.57
CA ALA A 108 -11.25 -1.77 1.90
C ALA A 108 -12.78 -1.70 1.67
N LEU A 109 -13.52 -1.26 2.69
CA LEU A 109 -14.96 -0.98 2.62
C LEU A 109 -15.25 0.18 1.66
#